data_AF-A0A100JUT6-F1
#
_entry.id   AF-A0A100JUT6-F1
#
_cell.length_a   1.000
_cell.length_b   1.000
_cell.length_c   1.000
_cell.angle_alpha   90.00
_cell.angle_beta   90.00
_cell.angle_gamma   90.00
#
_symmetry.space_group_name_H-M   'P 1'
#
loop_
_entity.id
_entity.type
_entity.pdbx_description
1 polymer ?
#
loop_
_entity_poly.entity_id
_entity_poly.type
_entity_poly.pdbx_seq_one_letter_code
_entity_poly.pdbx_strand_id
1 'polypeptide(L)'
;MSWTIERAPGRPVRRTDDDRLAVPLRLTHTGGHPTHTELTLTLAEAEHLHAALCRALDGQSPPPAVPDCRQSVQVSSAAAHIVGRR
;
A
#
# COMPACT_ATOMS: atom_id res chain seq x y z
N MET A 1 19.91 10.21 -14.92
CA MET A 1 20.08 9.56 -13.61
C MET A 1 18.72 9.07 -13.13
N SER A 2 18.52 7.77 -12.95
CA SER A 2 17.26 7.21 -12.44
C SER A 2 17.49 6.43 -11.14
N TRP A 3 16.47 6.42 -10.29
CA TRP A 3 16.42 5.61 -9.08
C TRP A 3 15.30 4.59 -9.21
N THR A 4 15.55 3.37 -8.74
CA THR A 4 14.53 2.35 -8.57
C THR A 4 14.31 2.12 -7.08
N ILE A 5 13.04 2.06 -6.68
CA ILE A 5 12.61 1.81 -5.30
C ILE A 5 11.77 0.54 -5.31
N GLU A 6 12.13 -0.40 -4.44
CA GLU A 6 11.51 -1.72 -4.38
C GLU A 6 11.24 -2.11 -2.93
N ARG A 7 10.34 -3.09 -2.73
CA ARG A 7 10.26 -3.79 -1.45
C ARG A 7 11.54 -4.60 -1.24
N ALA A 8 12.13 -4.51 -0.05
CA ALA A 8 13.28 -5.35 0.26
C ALA A 8 12.84 -6.83 0.35
N PRO A 9 13.40 -7.73 -0.49
CA PRO A 9 13.00 -9.14 -0.52
C PRO A 9 13.21 -9.81 0.84
N GLY A 10 12.27 -10.64 1.26
CA GLY A 10 12.35 -11.38 2.54
C GLY A 10 12.25 -10.49 3.80
N ARG A 11 12.02 -9.18 3.67
CA ARG A 11 11.91 -8.26 4.80
C ARG A 11 10.48 -7.71 4.93
N PRO A 12 9.62 -8.31 5.77
CA PRO A 12 8.24 -7.86 5.95
C PRO A 12 8.20 -6.46 6.59
N VAL A 13 7.06 -5.79 6.44
CA VAL A 13 6.75 -4.61 7.26
C VAL A 13 6.66 -5.07 8.72
N ARG A 14 7.22 -4.28 9.64
CA ARG A 14 7.23 -4.63 11.06
C ARG A 14 6.86 -3.43 11.93
N ARG A 15 6.36 -3.71 13.13
CA ARG A 15 6.25 -2.71 14.19
C ARG A 15 7.62 -2.53 14.86
N THR A 16 8.00 -1.30 15.16
CA THR A 16 9.18 -0.97 15.98
C THR A 16 8.80 -0.90 17.45
N ASP A 17 9.80 -0.81 18.33
CA ASP A 17 9.59 -0.63 19.77
C ASP A 17 8.86 0.68 20.10
N ASP A 18 9.05 1.73 19.29
CA ASP A 18 8.35 3.03 19.41
C ASP A 18 6.93 3.03 18.81
N ASP A 19 6.31 1.86 18.63
CA ASP A 19 4.99 1.67 18.02
C ASP A 19 4.83 2.17 16.57
N ARG A 20 5.94 2.49 15.90
CA ARG A 20 5.97 2.91 14.49
C ARG A 20 5.98 1.70 13.55
N LEU A 21 5.59 1.92 12.30
CA LEU A 21 5.68 0.94 11.22
C LEU A 21 6.96 1.19 10.43
N ALA A 22 7.86 0.21 10.42
CA ALA A 22 9.05 0.22 9.59
C ALA A 22 8.79 -0.58 8.30
N VAL A 23 8.95 0.09 7.16
CA VAL A 23 8.78 -0.47 5.82
C VAL A 23 10.16 -0.64 5.18
N PRO A 24 10.69 -1.87 5.09
CA PRO A 24 11.98 -2.11 4.44
C PRO A 24 11.96 -1.84 2.93
N LEU A 25 12.86 -1.00 2.45
CA LEU A 25 12.98 -0.63 1.04
C LEU A 25 14.37 -0.97 0.51
N ARG A 26 14.44 -1.28 -0.78
CA ARG A 26 15.68 -1.40 -1.55
C ARG A 26 15.73 -0.27 -2.57
N LEU A 27 16.82 0.49 -2.53
CA LEU A 27 17.09 1.62 -3.42
C LEU A 27 18.26 1.28 -4.33
N THR A 28 18.09 1.48 -5.63
CA THR A 28 19.15 1.26 -6.62
C THR A 28 19.30 2.51 -7.47
N HIS A 29 20.49 3.12 -7.44
CA HIS A 29 20.87 4.16 -8.40
C HIS A 29 21.33 3.50 -9.71
N THR A 30 21.10 4.12 -10.86
CA THR A 30 21.59 3.61 -12.14
C THR A 30 23.09 3.29 -12.08
N GLY A 31 23.46 2.02 -12.35
CA GLY A 31 24.84 1.55 -12.31
C GLY A 31 25.46 1.42 -10.91
N GLY A 32 24.68 1.66 -9.85
CA GLY A 32 25.09 1.53 -8.46
C GLY A 32 24.67 0.21 -7.81
N HIS A 33 25.22 -0.03 -6.61
CA HIS A 33 24.83 -1.19 -5.81
C HIS A 33 23.51 -0.92 -5.07
N PRO A 34 22.64 -1.94 -4.92
CA PRO A 34 21.41 -1.81 -4.16
C PRO A 34 21.72 -1.54 -2.69
N THR A 35 21.06 -0.53 -2.13
CA THR A 35 21.15 -0.17 -0.71
C THR A 35 19.81 -0.44 -0.04
N HIS A 36 19.84 -0.98 1.18
CA HIS A 36 18.65 -1.20 1.98
C HIS A 36 18.43 -0.02 2.93
N THR A 37 17.19 0.46 3.00
CA THR A 37 16.77 1.51 3.95
C THR A 37 15.40 1.16 4.52
N GLU A 38 14.91 1.98 5.45
CA GLU A 38 13.61 1.82 6.06
C GLU A 38 12.85 3.14 6.03
N LEU A 39 11.60 3.08 5.58
CA LEU A 39 10.65 4.17 5.76
C LEU A 39 9.88 3.91 7.06
N THR A 40 10.11 4.75 8.06
CA THR A 40 9.47 4.64 9.38
C THR A 40 8.31 5.61 9.48
N LEU A 41 7.12 5.09 9.73
CA LEU A 41 5.86 5.84 9.74
C LEU A 41 5.14 5.63 11.06
N THR A 42 4.48 6.65 11.56
CA THR A 42 3.40 6.47 12.54
C THR A 42 2.22 5.75 11.88
N LEU A 43 1.27 5.27 12.69
CA LEU A 43 0.03 4.69 12.17
C LEU A 43 -0.71 5.69 11.25
N ALA A 44 -0.86 6.94 11.69
CA ALA A 44 -1.54 7.98 10.92
C ALA A 44 -0.83 8.30 9.60
N GLU A 45 0.50 8.37 9.58
CA GLU A 45 1.28 8.56 8.35
C GLU A 45 1.12 7.37 7.39
N ALA A 46 1.08 6.14 7.91
CA ALA A 46 0.87 4.95 7.10
C ALA A 46 -0.53 4.89 6.48
N GLU A 47 -1.57 5.25 7.23
CA GLU A 47 -2.94 5.36 6.73
C GLU A 47 -3.06 6.45 5.65
N HIS A 48 -2.42 7.61 5.87
CA HIS A 48 -2.40 8.68 4.88
C HIS A 48 -1.71 8.25 3.59
N LEU A 49 -0.54 7.60 3.71
CA LEU A 49 0.20 7.05 2.57
C LEU A 49 -0.63 5.99 1.83
N HIS A 50 -1.31 5.10 2.56
CA HIS A 50 -2.22 4.11 1.97
C HIS A 50 -3.33 4.78 1.15
N ALA A 51 -4.02 5.77 1.71
CA ALA A 51 -5.08 6.50 1.01
C ALA A 51 -4.56 7.25 -0.23
N ALA A 52 -3.37 7.85 -0.16
CA ALA A 52 -2.73 8.51 -1.29
C ALA A 52 -2.40 7.52 -2.42
N LEU A 53 -1.82 6.36 -2.10
CA LEU A 53 -1.53 5.31 -3.08
C LEU A 53 -2.80 4.68 -3.66
N CYS A 54 -3.83 4.49 -2.84
CA CYS A 54 -5.14 4.02 -3.30
C CYS A 54 -5.73 4.97 -4.35
N ARG A 55 -5.72 6.29 -4.09
CA ARG A 55 -6.16 7.28 -5.09
C ARG A 55 -5.28 7.32 -6.33
N ALA A 56 -3.96 7.23 -6.18
CA ALA A 56 -3.03 7.34 -7.30
C ALA A 56 -3.15 6.18 -8.32
N LEU A 57 -3.46 4.96 -7.88
CA LEU A 57 -3.71 3.84 -8.79
C LEU A 57 -5.21 3.62 -9.08
N ASP A 58 -6.10 4.54 -8.69
CA ASP A 58 -7.50 4.45 -9.10
C ASP A 58 -7.63 4.46 -10.64
N GLY A 59 -8.53 3.65 -11.18
CA GLY A 59 -8.68 3.43 -12.62
C GLY A 59 -7.56 2.63 -13.31
N GLN A 60 -6.50 2.21 -12.59
CA GLN A 60 -5.50 1.29 -13.14
C GLN A 60 -5.97 -0.17 -13.01
N SER A 61 -5.80 -0.96 -14.06
CA SER A 61 -6.10 -2.39 -14.01
C SER A 61 -5.21 -3.07 -12.97
N PRO A 62 -5.80 -3.76 -11.97
CA PRO A 62 -5.03 -4.45 -10.96
C PRO A 62 -4.19 -5.59 -11.59
N PRO A 63 -2.93 -5.79 -11.18
CA PRO A 63 -2.22 -7.02 -11.51
C PRO A 63 -2.95 -8.24 -10.89
N PRO A 64 -2.70 -9.46 -11.39
CA PRO A 64 -3.43 -10.67 -10.95
C PRO A 64 -3.27 -11.03 -9.45
N ALA A 65 -2.33 -10.40 -8.74
CA ALA A 65 -2.12 -10.59 -7.30
C ALA A 65 -2.16 -9.23 -6.57
N VAL A 66 -3.35 -8.61 -6.49
CA VAL A 66 -3.53 -7.36 -5.75
C VAL A 66 -3.83 -7.56 -4.26
N PRO A 67 -3.45 -6.59 -3.42
CA PRO A 67 -3.88 -6.55 -2.02
C PRO A 67 -5.40 -6.47 -1.89
N ASP A 68 -5.94 -6.97 -0.78
CA ASP A 68 -7.39 -7.00 -0.52
C ASP A 68 -8.06 -5.63 -0.61
N CYS A 69 -7.35 -4.54 -0.29
CA CYS A 69 -7.87 -3.17 -0.41
C CYS A 69 -8.18 -2.73 -1.86
N ARG A 70 -7.75 -3.50 -2.86
CA ARG A 70 -8.03 -3.31 -4.29
C ARG A 70 -9.01 -4.33 -4.85
N GLN A 71 -9.41 -5.33 -4.06
CA GLN A 71 -10.52 -6.19 -4.46
C GLN A 71 -11.76 -5.31 -4.52
N SER A 72 -12.52 -5.41 -5.60
CA SER A 72 -13.81 -4.75 -5.71
C SER A 72 -14.62 -5.16 -4.50
N VAL A 73 -14.93 -4.22 -3.60
CA VAL A 73 -15.98 -4.45 -2.61
C VAL A 73 -17.22 -4.69 -3.45
N GLN A 74 -17.60 -5.95 -3.63
CA GLN A 74 -18.92 -6.26 -4.13
C GLN A 74 -19.86 -5.77 -3.04
N VAL A 75 -20.33 -4.53 -3.20
CA VAL A 75 -21.50 -4.04 -2.49
C VAL A 75 -22.57 -5.02 -2.90
N SER A 76 -22.82 -6.00 -2.02
CA SER A 76 -23.91 -6.94 -2.20
C SER A 76 -25.15 -6.10 -2.44
N SER A 77 -25.73 -6.25 -3.64
CA SER A 77 -26.98 -5.60 -4.04
C SER A 77 -28.13 -5.89 -3.07
N ALA A 78 -27.95 -6.76 -2.08
CA ALA A 78 -28.90 -7.07 -1.03
C ALA A 78 -29.21 -5.90 -0.07
N ALA A 79 -28.35 -4.87 0.03
CA ALA A 79 -28.63 -3.70 0.88
C ALA A 79 -29.46 -2.59 0.19
N ALA A 80 -29.66 -2.65 -1.13
CA ALA A 80 -30.36 -1.60 -1.88
C ALA A 80 -31.90 -1.70 -1.85
N HIS A 81 -32.47 -2.72 -1.21
CA HIS A 81 -33.92 -2.90 -1.07
C HIS A 81 -34.45 -2.47 0.31
N ILE A 82 -34.01 -1.34 0.85
CA ILE A 82 -34.69 -0.73 2.00
C ILE A 82 -34.78 0.78 1.79
N VAL A 83 -35.67 1.21 0.90
CA VAL A 83 -36.48 2.44 1.05
C VAL A 83 -37.62 2.30 0.05
N GLY A 84 -38.81 2.00 0.57
CA GLY A 84 -39.99 1.73 -0.23
C GLY A 84 -41.10 1.11 0.59
N ARG A 85 -41.54 1.76 1.69
CA ARG A 85 -42.90 1.55 2.19
C ARG A 85 -43.41 2.70 3.07
N ARG A 86 -44.49 3.29 2.55
CA ARG A 86 -45.49 4.21 3.12
C ARG A 86 -45.21 5.70 3.02
#